data_AF-X1PFH6-F1
#
_entry.id   AF-X1PFH6-F1
#
_cell.length_a   1.000
_cell.length_b   1.000
_cell.length_c   1.000
_cell.angle_alpha   90.00
_cell.angle_beta   90.00
_cell.angle_gamma   90.00
#
_symmetry.space_group_name_H-M   'P 1'
#
loop_
_entity.id
_entity.type
_entity.pdbx_description
1 polymer ?
#
loop_
_entity_poly.entity_id
_entity_poly.type
_entity_poly.pdbx_seq_one_letter_code
_entity_poly.pdbx_strand_id
1 'polypeptide(L)'
;VARVMEKVNFIQEHAPADYLIKLDLTLPGWVSKSLRPGDLKLLRRAINIFLKKLSPLLFHHKSQLGGFYSVHVWKTTKPLEPHLHVHLNLLNVAYHPRQKAFHRFKPFVDHYKVKIAWRASLSSVGLWDSPLASFLPDCHVGYIKLSHKEKVVSRISYVFRKPIVDINKNIDSCDTTHVDPVWIRSLLDYTPRQVFTGWAVSLKRFGFNSSKSILPTCPCCGEFLVYEYRLREIPPEIPWFTIDQ
;
A
#
# COMPACT_ATOMS: atom_id res chain seq x y z
N VAL A 1 -6.84 8.57 3.30
CA VAL A 1 -7.95 7.61 3.01
C VAL A 1 -8.92 8.17 1.98
N ALA A 2 -9.65 9.26 2.27
CA ALA A 2 -10.68 9.82 1.38
C ALA A 2 -10.22 10.06 -0.07
N ARG A 3 -9.04 10.67 -0.28
CA ARG A 3 -8.44 10.86 -1.62
C ARG A 3 -8.16 9.57 -2.41
N VAL A 4 -7.87 8.47 -1.72
CA VAL A 4 -7.71 7.15 -2.36
C VAL A 4 -9.08 6.63 -2.76
N MET A 5 -10.05 6.73 -1.85
CA MET A 5 -11.41 6.26 -2.06
C MET A 5 -12.11 6.97 -3.22
N GLU A 6 -11.96 8.29 -3.34
CA GLU A 6 -12.48 9.07 -4.49
C GLU A 6 -12.00 8.47 -5.82
N LYS A 7 -10.72 8.14 -5.90
CA LYS A 7 -10.12 7.51 -7.10
C LYS A 7 -10.56 6.08 -7.31
N VAL A 8 -10.70 5.29 -6.25
CA VAL A 8 -11.21 3.91 -6.33
C VAL A 8 -12.67 3.90 -6.81
N ASN A 9 -13.51 4.78 -6.28
CA ASN A 9 -14.91 4.94 -6.69
C ASN A 9 -15.00 5.38 -8.15
N PHE A 10 -14.23 6.40 -8.55
CA PHE A 10 -14.16 6.82 -9.95
C PHE A 10 -13.85 5.65 -10.89
N ILE A 11 -12.86 4.80 -10.54
CA ILE A 11 -12.49 3.65 -11.38
C ILE A 11 -13.59 2.59 -11.37
N GLN A 12 -14.27 2.37 -10.25
CA GLN A 12 -15.36 1.40 -10.17
C GLN A 12 -16.58 1.83 -11.03
N GLU A 13 -16.81 3.13 -11.17
CA GLU A 13 -17.86 3.70 -12.02
C GLU A 13 -17.51 3.70 -13.52
N HIS A 14 -16.23 3.93 -13.85
CA HIS A 14 -15.78 4.19 -15.24
C HIS A 14 -14.99 3.04 -15.87
N ALA A 15 -14.70 1.99 -15.11
CA ALA A 15 -14.02 0.79 -15.60
C ALA A 15 -14.66 -0.45 -14.97
N PRO A 16 -14.54 -1.62 -15.61
CA PRO A 16 -15.08 -2.85 -15.07
C PRO A 16 -14.19 -3.37 -13.93
N ALA A 17 -13.88 -2.59 -12.90
CA ALA A 17 -13.15 -3.06 -11.72
C ALA A 17 -14.11 -3.69 -10.70
N ASP A 18 -13.68 -4.76 -10.05
CA ASP A 18 -14.47 -5.51 -9.06
C ASP A 18 -13.68 -5.89 -7.81
N TYR A 19 -12.36 -5.99 -7.94
CA TYR A 19 -11.48 -6.39 -6.86
C TYR A 19 -10.30 -5.43 -6.72
N LEU A 20 -9.96 -5.17 -5.46
CA LEU A 20 -8.65 -4.70 -5.04
C LEU A 20 -7.77 -5.92 -4.72
N ILE A 21 -6.72 -6.12 -5.50
CA ILE A 21 -5.71 -7.15 -5.29
C ILE A 21 -4.61 -6.56 -4.41
N LYS A 22 -4.50 -7.07 -3.18
CA LYS A 22 -3.48 -6.72 -2.20
C LYS A 22 -2.23 -7.55 -2.46
N LEU A 23 -1.10 -6.90 -2.59
CA LEU A 23 0.22 -7.52 -2.72
C LEU A 23 1.13 -6.89 -1.66
N ASP A 24 1.48 -7.68 -0.65
CA ASP A 24 2.47 -7.27 0.35
C ASP A 24 3.81 -7.87 -0.11
N LEU A 25 4.68 -7.00 -0.62
CA LEU A 25 5.93 -7.36 -1.28
C LEU A 25 7.11 -7.04 -0.37
N THR A 26 7.67 -8.06 0.27
CA THR A 26 8.74 -7.90 1.25
C THR A 26 10.09 -7.91 0.57
N LEU A 27 11.03 -7.10 1.07
CA LEU A 27 12.43 -7.16 0.66
C LEU A 27 13.22 -8.11 1.56
N PRO A 28 14.39 -8.59 1.11
CA PRO A 28 15.24 -9.38 1.99
C PRO A 28 15.60 -8.68 3.30
N GLY A 29 15.77 -9.48 4.35
CA GLY A 29 16.11 -8.97 5.69
C GLY A 29 17.43 -8.18 5.70
N TRP A 30 18.42 -8.59 4.91
CA TRP A 30 19.70 -7.88 4.82
C TRP A 30 19.54 -6.47 4.21
N VAL A 31 18.67 -6.30 3.21
CA VAL A 31 18.33 -4.99 2.65
C VAL A 31 17.60 -4.12 3.67
N SER A 32 16.68 -4.72 4.45
CA SER A 32 15.94 -3.99 5.49
C SER A 32 16.86 -3.46 6.60
N LYS A 33 17.85 -4.26 7.03
CA LYS A 33 18.82 -3.90 8.07
C LYS A 33 19.85 -2.87 7.61
N SER A 34 20.13 -2.81 6.30
CA SER A 34 21.16 -1.94 5.72
C SER A 34 20.56 -0.80 4.89
N LEU A 35 19.35 -0.34 5.24
CA LEU A 35 18.60 0.63 4.44
C LEU A 35 19.39 1.94 4.25
N ARG A 36 19.81 2.23 3.01
CA ARG A 36 20.55 3.45 2.65
C ARG A 36 19.61 4.54 2.13
N PRO A 37 19.99 5.84 2.21
CA PRO A 37 19.22 6.96 1.67
C PRO A 37 18.80 6.83 0.19
N GLY A 38 19.50 6.01 -0.62
CA GLY A 38 19.17 5.75 -2.02
C GLY A 38 18.20 4.58 -2.28
N ASP A 39 18.05 3.66 -1.32
CA ASP A 39 17.36 2.38 -1.56
C ASP A 39 15.86 2.57 -1.78
N LEU A 40 15.24 3.59 -1.17
CA LEU A 40 13.84 3.94 -1.43
C LEU A 40 13.60 4.38 -2.88
N LYS A 41 14.58 5.03 -3.53
CA LYS A 41 14.49 5.41 -4.95
C LYS A 41 14.59 4.17 -5.84
N LEU A 42 15.51 3.26 -5.51
CA LEU A 42 15.65 1.97 -6.20
C LEU A 42 14.39 1.12 -6.04
N LEU A 43 13.79 1.09 -4.85
CA LEU A 43 12.55 0.38 -4.57
C LEU A 43 11.39 0.89 -5.44
N ARG A 44 11.22 2.21 -5.55
CA ARG A 44 10.21 2.80 -6.45
C ARG A 44 10.42 2.39 -7.91
N ARG A 45 11.69 2.29 -8.35
CA ARG A 45 12.03 1.76 -9.68
C ARG A 45 11.67 0.28 -9.80
N ALA A 46 11.97 -0.53 -8.79
CA ALA A 46 11.63 -1.95 -8.74
C ALA A 46 10.11 -2.17 -8.85
N ILE A 47 9.28 -1.37 -8.19
CA ILE A 47 7.81 -1.47 -8.29
C ILE A 47 7.33 -1.27 -9.73
N ASN A 48 7.87 -0.27 -10.45
CA ASN A 48 7.50 -0.04 -11.84
C ASN A 48 7.94 -1.19 -12.77
N ILE A 49 9.12 -1.77 -12.50
CA ILE A 49 9.60 -2.95 -13.23
C ILE A 49 8.73 -4.17 -12.92
N PHE A 50 8.32 -4.31 -11.66
CA PHE A 50 7.43 -5.37 -11.20
C PHE A 50 6.11 -5.37 -11.95
N LEU A 51 5.46 -4.21 -12.11
CA LEU A 51 4.23 -4.13 -12.91
C LEU A 51 4.45 -4.60 -14.35
N LYS A 52 5.57 -4.22 -14.98
CA LYS A 52 5.92 -4.64 -16.34
C LYS A 52 6.18 -6.14 -16.44
N LYS A 53 6.79 -6.75 -15.41
CA LYS A 53 7.09 -8.19 -15.36
C LYS A 53 5.88 -9.03 -14.99
N LEU A 54 5.00 -8.54 -14.12
CA LEU A 54 3.79 -9.24 -13.69
C LEU A 54 2.71 -9.22 -14.78
N SER A 55 2.54 -8.10 -15.48
CA SER A 55 1.51 -7.94 -16.52
C SER A 55 1.42 -9.10 -17.53
N PRO A 56 2.52 -9.54 -18.20
CA PRO A 56 2.47 -10.65 -19.15
C PRO A 56 2.18 -12.02 -18.50
N LEU A 57 2.34 -12.14 -17.17
CA LEU A 57 2.04 -13.36 -16.42
C LEU A 57 0.55 -13.47 -16.07
N LEU A 58 -0.18 -12.35 -16.14
CA LEU A 58 -1.61 -12.25 -15.85
C LEU A 58 -2.47 -12.27 -17.11
N PHE A 59 -1.99 -11.65 -18.19
CA PHE A 59 -2.72 -11.55 -19.45
C PHE A 59 -1.77 -11.33 -20.64
N HIS A 60 -2.18 -11.78 -21.83
CA HIS A 60 -1.32 -11.80 -23.02
C HIS A 60 -1.30 -10.50 -23.84
N HIS A 61 -2.24 -9.58 -23.60
CA HIS A 61 -2.34 -8.31 -24.34
C HIS A 61 -1.44 -7.21 -23.76
N LYS A 62 -1.10 -6.20 -24.57
CA LYS A 62 -0.22 -5.06 -24.22
C LYS A 62 -0.87 -4.04 -23.26
N SER A 63 -1.70 -4.51 -22.35
CA SER A 63 -2.35 -3.65 -21.35
C SER A 63 -1.43 -3.39 -20.17
N GLN A 64 -1.71 -2.31 -19.47
CA GLN A 64 -0.91 -1.85 -18.34
C GLN A 64 -1.69 -2.12 -17.06
N LEU A 65 -0.98 -2.56 -16.01
CA LEU A 65 -1.51 -2.60 -14.65
C LEU A 65 -1.56 -1.19 -14.04
N GLY A 66 -2.37 -1.02 -13.02
CA GLY A 66 -2.49 0.24 -12.30
C GLY A 66 -3.05 0.04 -10.90
N GLY A 67 -2.68 0.95 -10.02
CA GLY A 67 -3.04 0.87 -8.62
C GLY A 67 -2.32 1.92 -7.78
N PHE A 68 -2.18 1.63 -6.50
CA PHE A 68 -1.50 2.48 -5.54
C PHE A 68 -0.73 1.66 -4.52
N TYR A 69 0.29 2.26 -3.93
CA TYR A 69 1.08 1.62 -2.89
C TYR A 69 1.51 2.59 -1.80
N SER A 70 1.94 1.98 -0.70
CA SER A 70 2.73 2.61 0.36
C SER A 70 3.95 1.75 0.62
N VAL A 71 5.04 2.38 1.04
CA VAL A 71 6.22 1.68 1.55
C VAL A 71 6.14 1.71 3.06
N HIS A 72 6.37 0.58 3.69
CA HIS A 72 6.54 0.46 5.13
C HIS A 72 7.98 0.04 5.39
N VAL A 73 8.60 0.68 6.39
CA VAL A 73 10.00 0.42 6.79
C VAL A 73 10.10 -0.40 8.07
N TRP A 74 8.96 -0.75 8.69
CA TRP A 74 8.84 -1.47 9.95
C TRP A 74 7.93 -2.68 9.80
N LYS A 75 7.97 -3.58 10.78
CA LYS A 75 7.09 -4.76 10.84
C LYS A 75 5.92 -4.47 11.75
N THR A 76 4.68 -4.66 11.27
CA THR A 76 3.46 -4.40 12.06
C THR A 76 3.48 -5.06 13.45
N THR A 77 3.89 -6.33 13.55
CA THR A 77 3.87 -7.08 14.82
C THR A 77 5.09 -6.86 15.70
N LYS A 78 6.15 -6.26 15.15
CA LYS A 78 7.38 -5.90 15.86
C LYS A 78 7.89 -4.56 15.31
N PRO A 79 7.18 -3.46 15.59
CA PRO A 79 7.41 -2.17 14.94
C PRO A 79 8.80 -1.58 15.16
N LEU A 80 9.55 -2.03 16.18
CA LEU A 80 10.92 -1.58 16.38
C LEU A 80 11.93 -2.30 15.45
N GLU A 81 11.54 -3.40 14.80
CA GLU A 81 12.41 -4.11 13.85
C GLU A 81 12.35 -3.48 12.44
N PRO A 82 13.50 -3.15 11.82
CA PRO A 82 13.56 -2.74 10.42
C PRO A 82 13.01 -3.83 9.50
N HIS A 83 12.00 -3.48 8.70
CA HIS A 83 11.33 -4.42 7.80
C HIS A 83 10.74 -3.70 6.60
N LEU A 84 11.53 -3.63 5.53
CA LEU A 84 11.15 -2.93 4.32
C LEU A 84 10.21 -3.80 3.49
N HIS A 85 9.00 -3.29 3.27
CA HIS A 85 8.02 -3.95 2.42
C HIS A 85 7.09 -2.94 1.74
N VAL A 86 6.45 -3.38 0.67
CA VAL A 86 5.54 -2.56 -0.13
C VAL A 86 4.14 -3.13 -0.02
N HIS A 87 3.21 -2.32 0.44
CA HIS A 87 1.78 -2.61 0.31
C HIS A 87 1.29 -2.09 -1.04
N LEU A 88 1.38 -2.92 -2.08
CA LEU A 88 0.87 -2.61 -3.41
C LEU A 88 -0.58 -3.10 -3.53
N ASN A 89 -1.47 -2.23 -4.00
CA ASN A 89 -2.88 -2.54 -4.19
C ASN A 89 -3.22 -2.26 -5.66
N LEU A 90 -3.49 -3.33 -6.41
CA LEU A 90 -3.85 -3.27 -7.82
C LEU A 90 -5.36 -3.36 -7.97
N LEU A 91 -5.90 -2.66 -8.96
CA LEU A 91 -7.29 -2.86 -9.39
C LEU A 91 -7.28 -3.96 -10.44
N ASN A 92 -8.26 -4.86 -10.43
CA ASN A 92 -8.33 -6.00 -11.36
C ASN A 92 -8.76 -5.60 -12.79
N VAL A 93 -8.31 -4.44 -13.25
CA VAL A 93 -8.45 -3.92 -14.61
C VAL A 93 -7.11 -3.49 -15.16
N ALA A 94 -6.91 -3.75 -16.44
CA ALA A 94 -5.73 -3.35 -17.18
C ALA A 94 -6.14 -2.41 -18.32
N TYR A 95 -5.40 -1.32 -18.51
CA TYR A 95 -5.67 -0.34 -19.55
C TYR A 95 -4.89 -0.68 -20.82
N HIS A 96 -5.57 -0.77 -21.97
CA HIS A 96 -4.94 -0.96 -23.27
C HIS A 96 -4.76 0.38 -23.99
N PRO A 97 -3.53 0.93 -24.11
CA PRO A 97 -3.34 2.29 -24.64
C PRO A 97 -3.80 2.50 -26.08
N ARG A 98 -3.62 1.49 -26.95
CA ARG A 98 -4.05 1.60 -28.36
C ARG A 98 -5.56 1.52 -28.55
N GLN A 99 -6.23 0.59 -27.85
CA GLN A 99 -7.69 0.44 -27.87
C GLN A 99 -8.40 1.48 -27.02
N LYS A 100 -7.66 2.23 -26.18
CA LYS A 100 -8.18 3.20 -25.22
C LYS A 100 -9.26 2.62 -24.28
N ALA A 101 -9.15 1.33 -23.96
CA ALA A 101 -10.15 0.60 -23.21
C ALA A 101 -9.57 -0.06 -21.95
N PHE A 102 -10.42 -0.26 -20.94
CA PHE A 102 -10.10 -1.08 -19.77
C PHE A 102 -10.61 -2.50 -19.96
N HIS A 103 -9.77 -3.47 -19.63
CA HIS A 103 -10.12 -4.89 -19.64
C HIS A 103 -10.04 -5.44 -18.22
N ARG A 104 -11.12 -6.04 -17.75
CA ARG A 104 -11.11 -6.80 -16.49
C ARG A 104 -10.28 -8.07 -16.70
N PHE A 105 -9.39 -8.36 -15.76
CA PHE A 105 -8.70 -9.65 -15.70
C PHE A 105 -9.13 -10.42 -14.44
N LYS A 106 -8.91 -11.73 -14.43
CA LYS A 106 -9.24 -12.57 -13.27
C LYS A 106 -8.47 -12.07 -12.04
N PRO A 107 -9.13 -11.84 -10.90
CA PRO A 107 -8.46 -11.26 -9.74
C PRO A 107 -7.45 -12.21 -9.11
N PHE A 108 -7.64 -13.52 -9.24
CA PHE A 108 -6.79 -14.54 -8.61
C PHE A 108 -5.43 -14.61 -9.30
N VAL A 109 -4.41 -14.10 -8.60
CA VAL A 109 -3.03 -14.10 -9.06
C VAL A 109 -2.27 -15.23 -8.38
N ASP A 110 -1.57 -16.03 -9.17
CA ASP A 110 -0.66 -17.06 -8.68
C ASP A 110 0.47 -16.43 -7.84
N HIS A 111 0.59 -16.87 -6.58
CA HIS A 111 1.62 -16.40 -5.65
C HIS A 111 3.04 -16.62 -6.17
N TYR A 112 3.30 -17.73 -6.85
CA TYR A 112 4.61 -18.02 -7.42
C TYR A 112 4.97 -17.02 -8.52
N LYS A 113 4.02 -16.68 -9.40
CA LYS A 113 4.21 -15.65 -10.43
C LYS A 113 4.54 -14.29 -9.81
N VAL A 114 3.90 -13.92 -8.70
CA VAL A 114 4.21 -12.69 -7.95
C VAL A 114 5.64 -12.73 -7.43
N LYS A 115 6.04 -13.81 -6.75
CA LYS A 115 7.38 -13.96 -6.17
C LYS A 115 8.48 -13.89 -7.23
N ILE A 116 8.29 -14.57 -8.36
CA ILE A 116 9.23 -14.55 -9.48
C ILE A 116 9.35 -13.15 -10.10
N ALA A 117 8.22 -12.49 -10.38
CA ALA A 117 8.22 -11.14 -10.91
C ALA A 117 8.88 -10.15 -9.92
N TRP A 118 8.64 -10.32 -8.61
CA TRP A 118 9.20 -9.46 -7.57
C TRP A 118 10.70 -9.64 -7.43
N ARG A 119 11.20 -10.88 -7.35
CA ARG A 119 12.64 -11.19 -7.34
C ARG A 119 13.35 -10.56 -8.53
N ALA A 120 12.82 -10.79 -9.74
CA ALA A 120 13.42 -10.28 -10.96
C ALA A 120 13.43 -8.74 -11.01
N SER A 121 12.49 -8.09 -10.34
CA SER A 121 12.43 -6.63 -10.25
C SER A 121 13.46 -6.08 -9.26
N LEU A 122 13.58 -6.70 -8.08
CA LEU A 122 14.60 -6.35 -7.10
C LEU A 122 16.02 -6.58 -7.64
N SER A 123 16.24 -7.70 -8.33
CA SER A 123 17.54 -8.03 -8.95
C SER A 123 17.97 -6.95 -9.95
N SER A 124 17.02 -6.46 -10.77
CA SER A 124 17.29 -5.45 -11.80
C SER A 124 17.69 -4.07 -11.26
N VAL A 125 17.54 -3.83 -9.96
CA VAL A 125 17.91 -2.57 -9.30
C VAL A 125 18.97 -2.76 -8.21
N GLY A 126 19.56 -3.96 -8.09
CA GLY A 126 20.59 -4.25 -7.08
C GLY A 126 20.05 -4.39 -5.65
N LEU A 127 18.75 -4.67 -5.48
CA LEU A 127 18.12 -4.93 -4.17
C LEU A 127 17.90 -6.45 -3.93
N TRP A 128 18.53 -7.28 -4.76
CA TRP A 128 18.54 -8.73 -4.62
C TRP A 128 19.83 -9.26 -5.25
N ASP A 129 20.60 -9.99 -4.46
CA ASP A 129 21.93 -10.51 -4.79
C ASP A 129 22.04 -12.03 -4.61
N SER A 130 21.04 -12.69 -4.04
CA SER A 130 21.09 -14.14 -3.88
C SER A 130 21.09 -14.86 -5.24
N PRO A 131 22.08 -15.74 -5.50
CA PRO A 131 22.19 -16.47 -6.76
C PRO A 131 21.24 -17.68 -6.83
N LEU A 132 20.62 -18.08 -5.72
CA LEU A 132 19.78 -19.28 -5.65
C LEU A 132 18.42 -19.05 -6.29
N ALA A 133 18.14 -19.74 -7.40
CA ALA A 133 16.86 -19.62 -8.11
C ALA A 133 15.65 -20.09 -7.30
N SER A 134 15.84 -20.99 -6.33
CA SER A 134 14.79 -21.44 -5.41
C SER A 134 14.50 -20.44 -4.29
N PHE A 135 15.43 -19.52 -4.01
CA PHE A 135 15.23 -18.51 -2.99
C PHE A 135 14.37 -17.38 -3.55
N LEU A 136 13.18 -17.24 -2.97
CA LEU A 136 12.16 -16.29 -3.41
C LEU A 136 11.82 -15.33 -2.28
N PRO A 137 11.50 -14.07 -2.60
CA PRO A 137 11.05 -13.11 -1.60
C PRO A 137 9.74 -13.58 -0.96
N ASP A 138 9.52 -13.12 0.27
CA ASP A 138 8.22 -13.29 0.89
C ASP A 138 7.22 -12.32 0.25
N CYS A 139 6.07 -12.85 -0.14
CA CYS A 139 5.00 -12.10 -0.79
C CYS A 139 3.67 -12.67 -0.32
N HIS A 140 2.76 -11.79 0.11
CA HIS A 140 1.40 -12.16 0.45
C HIS A 140 0.43 -11.56 -0.57
N VAL A 141 -0.48 -12.38 -1.10
CA VAL A 141 -1.55 -11.92 -1.99
C VAL A 141 -2.88 -12.07 -1.28
N GLY A 142 -3.74 -11.06 -1.41
CA GLY A 142 -5.10 -11.14 -0.93
C GLY A 142 -6.05 -10.31 -1.79
N TYR A 143 -7.34 -10.48 -1.57
CA TYR A 143 -8.37 -9.91 -2.43
C TYR A 143 -9.46 -9.25 -1.61
N ILE A 144 -9.95 -8.10 -2.05
CA ILE A 144 -11.10 -7.42 -1.46
C ILE A 144 -12.05 -7.05 -2.60
N LYS A 145 -13.30 -7.52 -2.56
CA LYS A 145 -14.34 -7.04 -3.47
C LYS A 145 -14.56 -5.55 -3.23
N LEU A 146 -14.61 -4.75 -4.30
CA LEU A 146 -14.82 -3.30 -4.22
C LEU A 146 -16.21 -2.93 -3.71
N SER A 147 -17.17 -3.85 -3.79
CA SER A 147 -18.48 -3.71 -3.14
C SER A 147 -18.40 -3.72 -1.60
N HIS A 148 -17.37 -4.34 -1.01
CA HIS A 148 -17.15 -4.35 0.44
C HIS A 148 -16.38 -3.09 0.87
N LYS A 149 -17.05 -1.94 0.82
CA LYS A 149 -16.46 -0.61 1.04
C LYS A 149 -15.73 -0.49 2.38
N GLU A 150 -16.29 -1.09 3.43
CA GLU A 150 -15.72 -1.11 4.77
C GLU A 150 -14.34 -1.79 4.80
N LYS A 151 -14.18 -2.90 4.05
CA LYS A 151 -12.90 -3.62 3.94
C LYS A 151 -11.90 -2.85 3.09
N VAL A 152 -12.36 -2.19 2.02
CA VAL A 152 -11.50 -1.34 1.17
C VAL A 152 -10.96 -0.16 1.99
N VAL A 153 -11.83 0.53 2.73
CA VAL A 153 -11.42 1.64 3.61
C VAL A 153 -10.48 1.15 4.70
N SER A 154 -10.81 0.06 5.39
CA SER A 154 -9.95 -0.55 6.41
C SER A 154 -8.55 -0.87 5.85
N ARG A 155 -8.47 -1.47 4.66
CA ARG A 155 -7.19 -1.74 3.99
C ARG A 155 -6.44 -0.46 3.68
N ILE A 156 -7.09 0.56 3.11
CA ILE A 156 -6.45 1.83 2.79
C ILE A 156 -5.92 2.52 4.05
N SER A 157 -6.71 2.55 5.12
CA SER A 157 -6.29 3.08 6.43
C SER A 157 -5.08 2.34 6.98
N TYR A 158 -5.10 1.00 6.92
CA TYR A 158 -3.98 0.15 7.33
C TYR A 158 -2.70 0.44 6.52
N VAL A 159 -2.81 0.56 5.20
CA VAL A 159 -1.67 0.76 4.28
C VAL A 159 -0.98 2.12 4.49
N PHE A 160 -1.73 3.14 4.91
CA PHE A 160 -1.22 4.51 5.04
C PHE A 160 -1.08 5.00 6.48
N ARG A 161 -1.27 4.14 7.48
CA ARG A 161 -1.13 4.50 8.90
C ARG A 161 0.33 4.75 9.27
N LYS A 162 0.54 5.66 10.22
CA LYS A 162 1.85 5.97 10.77
C LYS A 162 2.38 4.81 11.64
N PRO A 163 3.71 4.66 11.75
CA PRO A 163 4.33 3.63 12.60
C PRO A 163 3.89 3.68 14.06
N ILE A 164 3.64 4.87 14.60
CA ILE A 164 3.20 5.07 15.99
C ILE A 164 1.93 4.27 16.33
N VAL A 165 1.05 4.04 15.35
CA VAL A 165 -0.16 3.23 15.54
C VAL A 165 0.20 1.78 15.85
N ASP A 166 1.23 1.24 15.18
CA ASP A 166 1.70 -0.11 15.43
C ASP A 166 2.57 -0.21 16.67
N ILE A 167 3.39 0.80 16.94
CA ILE A 167 4.16 0.91 18.18
C ILE A 167 3.20 0.84 19.37
N ASN A 168 2.21 1.72 19.43
CA ASN A 168 1.25 1.73 20.54
C ASN A 168 0.49 0.41 20.70
N LYS A 169 0.26 -0.33 19.60
CA LYS A 169 -0.47 -1.59 19.63
C LYS A 169 0.40 -2.81 19.98
N ASN A 170 1.70 -2.77 19.66
CA ASN A 170 2.57 -3.95 19.70
C ASN A 170 3.92 -3.68 20.39
N ILE A 171 4.02 -2.64 21.23
CA ILE A 171 5.27 -2.34 21.95
C ILE A 171 5.66 -3.47 22.90
N ASP A 172 4.68 -4.10 23.55
CA ASP A 172 4.88 -5.21 24.49
C ASP A 172 5.50 -6.45 23.83
N SER A 173 5.37 -6.59 22.51
CA SER A 173 5.98 -7.69 21.75
C SER A 173 7.34 -7.33 21.14
N CYS A 174 7.90 -6.16 21.47
CA CYS A 174 9.20 -5.70 21.01
C CYS A 174 10.27 -5.83 22.10
N ASP A 175 11.50 -6.09 21.68
CA ASP A 175 12.67 -5.89 22.55
C ASP A 175 12.99 -4.40 22.60
N THR A 176 12.83 -3.80 23.78
CA THR A 176 13.06 -2.38 24.04
C THR A 176 14.44 -2.09 24.63
N THR A 177 15.24 -3.12 24.91
CA THR A 177 16.51 -3.02 25.66
C THR A 177 17.63 -2.37 24.86
N HIS A 178 17.67 -2.62 23.54
CA HIS A 178 18.79 -2.24 22.67
C HIS A 178 18.33 -1.52 21.40
N VAL A 179 17.36 -0.64 21.57
CA VAL A 179 16.77 0.07 20.43
C VAL A 179 17.67 1.23 20.01
N ASP A 180 18.10 1.23 18.74
CA ASP A 180 18.89 2.33 18.17
C ASP A 180 18.08 3.64 18.19
N PRO A 181 18.53 4.68 18.92
CA PRO A 181 17.84 5.97 19.00
C PRO A 181 17.69 6.67 17.64
N VAL A 182 18.66 6.48 16.74
CA VAL A 182 18.63 7.08 15.40
C VAL A 182 17.53 6.42 14.58
N TRP A 183 17.45 5.09 14.62
CA TRP A 183 16.37 4.33 13.99
C TRP A 183 14.99 4.77 14.51
N ILE A 184 14.80 4.85 15.82
CA ILE A 184 13.49 5.20 16.40
C ILE A 184 13.05 6.60 16.00
N ARG A 185 13.95 7.57 16.06
CA ARG A 185 13.65 8.92 15.60
C ARG A 185 13.22 8.91 14.13
N SER A 186 13.98 8.22 13.27
CA SER A 186 13.64 8.09 11.85
C SER A 186 12.28 7.41 11.62
N LEU A 187 11.92 6.44 12.47
CA LEU A 187 10.68 5.71 12.41
C LEU A 187 9.49 6.57 12.87
N LEU A 188 9.63 7.31 13.96
CA LEU A 188 8.59 8.22 14.46
C LEU A 188 8.31 9.37 13.47
N ASP A 189 9.36 9.86 12.80
CA ASP A 189 9.26 10.88 11.75
C ASP A 189 8.73 10.32 10.41
N TYR A 190 8.71 8.98 10.26
CA TYR A 190 8.31 8.35 9.01
C TYR A 190 6.82 8.58 8.71
N THR A 191 6.56 9.27 7.61
CA THR A 191 5.20 9.45 7.07
C THR A 191 5.04 8.60 5.81
N PRO A 192 4.22 7.53 5.84
CA PRO A 192 3.95 6.73 4.66
C PRO A 192 3.32 7.57 3.55
N ARG A 193 3.89 7.47 2.35
CA ARG A 193 3.42 8.23 1.20
C ARG A 193 2.45 7.40 0.38
N GLN A 194 1.31 8.00 0.06
CA GLN A 194 0.40 7.47 -0.94
C GLN A 194 0.96 7.71 -2.35
N VAL A 195 1.33 6.63 -3.04
CA VAL A 195 1.88 6.71 -4.39
C VAL A 195 1.02 5.92 -5.37
N PHE A 196 0.57 6.57 -6.44
CA PHE A 196 -0.09 5.89 -7.56
C PHE A 196 0.93 5.34 -8.54
N THR A 197 0.58 4.26 -9.23
CA THR A 197 1.48 3.57 -10.15
C THR A 197 0.74 3.04 -11.39
N GLY A 198 1.50 2.78 -12.46
CA GLY A 198 0.96 2.35 -13.75
C GLY A 198 0.02 3.40 -14.37
N TRP A 199 -1.07 2.95 -15.00
CA TRP A 199 -2.04 3.88 -15.61
C TRP A 199 -2.73 4.78 -14.58
N ALA A 200 -2.81 4.35 -13.31
CA ALA A 200 -3.47 5.11 -12.24
C ALA A 200 -2.71 6.39 -11.82
N VAL A 201 -1.47 6.59 -12.31
CA VAL A 201 -0.75 7.86 -12.13
C VAL A 201 -1.49 9.02 -12.82
N SER A 202 -2.12 8.74 -13.96
CA SER A 202 -2.68 9.77 -14.85
C SER A 202 -4.20 9.68 -14.97
N LEU A 203 -4.91 9.50 -13.84
CA LEU A 203 -6.38 9.37 -13.87
C LEU A 203 -7.10 10.54 -14.54
N LYS A 204 -6.52 11.75 -14.52
CA LYS A 204 -7.05 12.91 -15.24
C LYS A 204 -7.26 12.65 -16.73
N ARG A 205 -6.42 11.80 -17.35
CA ARG A 205 -6.56 11.41 -18.77
C ARG A 205 -7.81 10.57 -19.04
N PHE A 206 -8.41 10.02 -18.00
CA PHE A 206 -9.65 9.23 -18.07
C PHE A 206 -10.87 10.05 -17.63
N GLY A 207 -10.73 11.36 -17.37
CA GLY A 207 -11.83 12.21 -16.93
C GLY A 207 -11.91 12.41 -15.41
N PHE A 208 -10.98 11.86 -14.62
CA PHE A 208 -10.96 12.09 -13.18
C PHE A 208 -10.67 13.55 -12.86
N ASN A 209 -11.66 14.24 -12.28
CA ASN A 209 -11.48 15.56 -11.70
C ASN A 209 -11.50 15.43 -10.17
N SER A 210 -10.42 15.84 -9.52
CA SER A 210 -10.33 15.75 -8.06
C SER A 210 -11.00 16.97 -7.45
N SER A 211 -11.90 16.75 -6.50
CA SER A 211 -12.42 17.85 -5.69
C SER A 211 -11.29 18.40 -4.81
N LYS A 212 -11.08 19.73 -4.80
CA LYS A 212 -10.03 20.38 -3.98
C LYS A 212 -10.26 20.16 -2.48
N SER A 213 -11.51 19.96 -2.07
CA SER A 213 -11.96 19.61 -0.73
C SER A 213 -12.80 18.33 -0.80
N ILE A 214 -12.25 17.21 -0.36
CA ILE A 214 -13.05 16.00 -0.16
C ILE A 214 -13.62 16.11 1.25
N LEU A 215 -14.92 16.32 1.36
CA LEU A 215 -15.61 16.13 2.63
C LEU A 215 -15.38 14.68 3.07
N PRO A 216 -14.92 14.45 4.31
CA PRO A 216 -14.70 13.09 4.77
C PRO A 216 -16.01 12.30 4.66
N THR A 217 -15.97 11.06 4.17
CA THR A 217 -17.17 10.22 4.02
C THR A 217 -17.18 9.13 5.09
N CYS A 218 -18.38 8.69 5.47
CA CYS A 218 -18.59 7.58 6.37
C CYS A 218 -18.00 6.32 5.74
N PRO A 219 -17.10 5.60 6.45
CA PRO A 219 -16.48 4.39 5.91
C PRO A 219 -17.46 3.21 5.78
N CYS A 220 -18.63 3.29 6.41
CA CYS A 220 -19.66 2.24 6.41
C CYS A 220 -20.69 2.44 5.29
N CYS A 221 -21.30 3.63 5.20
CA CYS A 221 -22.37 3.91 4.24
C CYS A 221 -21.94 4.77 3.05
N GLY A 222 -20.77 5.42 3.10
CA GLY A 222 -20.27 6.29 2.02
C GLY A 222 -20.83 7.72 2.03
N GLU A 223 -21.80 8.02 2.90
CA GLU A 223 -22.38 9.36 3.07
C GLU A 223 -21.34 10.40 3.52
N PHE A 224 -21.57 11.67 3.20
CA PHE A 224 -20.70 12.74 3.67
C PHE A 224 -20.82 12.93 5.19
N LEU A 225 -19.67 12.96 5.87
CA LEU A 225 -19.60 13.31 7.28
C LEU A 225 -19.79 14.82 7.41
N VAL A 226 -20.77 15.19 8.22
CA VAL A 226 -21.03 16.57 8.59
C VAL A 226 -20.25 16.86 9.87
N TYR A 227 -19.54 17.98 9.89
CA TYR A 227 -18.99 18.48 11.15
C TYR A 227 -20.14 18.96 12.02
N GLU A 228 -20.36 18.31 13.16
CA GLU A 228 -21.36 18.77 14.12
C GLU A 228 -20.77 19.86 15.04
N TYR A 229 -19.76 19.51 15.84
CA TYR A 229 -19.08 20.44 16.74
C TYR A 229 -17.71 19.91 17.16
N ARG A 230 -16.90 20.80 17.75
CA ARG A 230 -15.59 20.45 18.35
C ARG A 230 -15.75 20.46 19.86
N LEU A 231 -15.48 19.33 20.48
CA LEU A 231 -15.32 19.23 21.92
C LEU A 231 -13.97 19.85 22.31
N ARG A 232 -14.00 20.85 23.22
CA ARG A 232 -12.78 21.50 23.74
C ARG A 232 -12.07 20.64 24.79
N GLU A 233 -12.85 19.81 25.48
CA GLU A 233 -12.42 18.87 26.50
C GLU A 233 -13.01 17.50 26.16
N ILE A 234 -12.31 16.44 26.50
CA ILE A 234 -12.85 15.08 26.34
C ILE A 234 -14.02 14.96 27.32
N PRO A 235 -15.25 14.66 26.85
CA PRO A 235 -16.40 14.48 27.73
C PRO A 235 -16.07 13.42 28.81
N PRO A 236 -16.47 13.66 30.07
CA PRO A 236 -16.14 12.77 31.19
C PRO A 236 -16.66 11.34 31.01
N GLU A 237 -17.63 11.12 30.11
CA GLU A 237 -18.20 9.81 29.80
C GLU A 237 -17.35 9.00 28.80
N ILE A 238 -16.37 9.62 28.13
CA ILE A 238 -15.48 8.92 27.21
C ILE A 238 -14.26 8.45 27.99
N PRO A 239 -14.03 7.13 28.18
CA PRO A 239 -12.85 6.66 28.90
C PRO A 239 -11.58 7.09 28.15
N TRP A 240 -10.70 7.83 28.84
CA TRP A 240 -9.40 8.26 28.33
C TRP A 240 -8.32 8.05 29.40
N PHE A 241 -7.08 7.83 28.96
CA PHE A 241 -5.94 7.64 29.85
C PHE A 241 -5.48 9.00 30.39
N THR A 242 -5.61 9.22 31.70
CA THR A 242 -4.87 10.27 32.41
C THR A 242 -3.44 9.77 32.66
N ILE A 243 -2.44 10.56 32.27
CA ILE A 243 -1.09 10.38 32.77
C ILE A 243 -1.09 11.11 34.09
N ASP A 244 -1.36 10.39 35.18
CA ASP A 244 -1.21 10.95 36.51
C ASP A 244 0.27 11.33 36.70
N GLN A 245 0.48 12.60 37.08
CA GLN A 245 1.79 13.26 37.20
C GLN A 245 2.64 12.71 38.34
#